data_AF-A0A4Y9FHQ4-F1
#
_entry.id   AF-A0A4Y9FHQ4-F1
#
_cell.length_a   1.000
_cell.length_b   1.000
_cell.length_c   1.000
_cell.angle_alpha   90.00
_cell.angle_beta   90.00
_cell.angle_gamma   90.00
#
_symmetry.space_group_name_H-M   'P 1'
#
loop_
_entity.id
_entity.type
_entity.pdbx_description
1 polymer ?
#
loop_
_entity_poly.entity_id
_entity_poly.type
_entity_poly.pdbx_seq_one_letter_code
_entity_poly.pdbx_strand_id
1 'polypeptide(L)'
;YNATTREWYKGARNSNQIYITPAYIDAFTNEYCITYSKALYKDGKFIGVLGIDVLLTSLQDQIARTPGNTFAFDNKDKIFAATNEALLDPSVDHSPVLNAYKAHGDNNFFSYKLNNEERLGACTKVFAYTACITESADI
;
A
#
# COMPACT_ATOMS: atom_id res chain seq x y z
N TYR A 1 19.05 -18.23 -0.99
CA TYR A 1 18.20 -17.26 -0.28
C TYR A 1 18.69 -17.14 1.16
N ASN A 2 18.87 -15.91 1.68
CA ASN A 2 19.21 -15.69 3.10
C ASN A 2 18.13 -14.81 3.74
N ALA A 3 17.28 -15.41 4.58
CA ALA A 3 16.15 -14.72 5.22
C ALA A 3 16.60 -13.62 6.18
N THR A 4 17.70 -13.83 6.90
CA THR A 4 18.15 -12.95 7.99
C THR A 4 18.62 -11.57 7.53
N THR A 5 18.95 -11.44 6.24
CA THR A 5 19.35 -10.17 5.64
C THR A 5 18.17 -9.37 5.09
N ARG A 6 16.98 -9.98 4.98
CA ARG A 6 15.77 -9.39 4.40
C ARG A 6 15.14 -8.36 5.32
N GLU A 7 14.48 -7.37 4.73
CA GLU A 7 13.82 -6.30 5.47
C GLU A 7 12.73 -6.83 6.42
N TRP A 8 11.88 -7.74 5.95
CA TRP A 8 10.84 -8.34 6.80
C TRP A 8 11.43 -9.03 8.04
N TYR A 9 12.58 -9.71 7.91
CA TYR A 9 13.21 -10.38 9.03
C TYR A 9 13.80 -9.37 10.02
N LYS A 10 14.57 -8.39 9.53
CA LYS A 10 15.18 -7.35 10.37
C LYS A 10 14.13 -6.47 11.04
N GLY A 11 13.10 -6.07 10.30
CA GLY A 11 11.99 -5.28 10.77
C GLY A 11 11.21 -5.98 11.88
N ALA A 12 10.84 -7.25 11.68
CA ALA A 12 10.19 -8.04 12.71
C ALA A 12 11.09 -8.28 13.94
N ARG A 13 12.40 -8.48 13.74
CA ARG A 13 13.35 -8.71 14.84
C ARG A 13 13.46 -7.50 15.78
N ASN A 14 13.28 -6.30 15.22
CA ASN A 14 13.38 -5.02 15.93
C ASN A 14 12.02 -4.48 16.40
N SER A 15 10.95 -5.26 16.26
CA SER A 15 9.59 -4.86 16.60
C SER A 15 8.95 -5.84 17.58
N ASN A 16 8.17 -5.33 18.53
CA ASN A 16 7.29 -6.14 19.38
C ASN A 16 5.90 -6.37 18.73
N GLN A 17 5.64 -5.74 17.59
CA GLN A 17 4.41 -5.81 16.82
C GLN A 17 4.66 -6.49 15.47
N ILE A 18 3.59 -6.71 14.71
CA ILE A 18 3.72 -7.13 13.31
C ILE A 18 4.46 -6.03 12.54
N TYR A 19 5.50 -6.41 11.81
CA TYR A 19 6.20 -5.56 10.85
C TYR A 19 5.64 -5.82 9.45
N ILE A 20 5.31 -4.74 8.75
CA ILE A 20 4.74 -4.78 7.40
C ILE A 20 5.75 -4.12 6.46
N THR A 21 6.24 -4.85 5.46
CA THR A 21 7.15 -4.27 4.47
C THR A 21 6.40 -3.32 3.53
N PRO A 22 7.11 -2.39 2.88
CA PRO A 22 6.65 -1.83 1.61
C PRO A 22 6.51 -2.92 0.54
N ALA A 23 5.91 -2.58 -0.59
CA ALA A 23 5.87 -3.49 -1.73
C ALA A 23 7.29 -3.81 -2.25
N TYR A 24 7.61 -5.10 -2.43
CA TYR A 24 8.88 -5.55 -3.00
C TYR A 24 8.71 -6.81 -3.84
N ILE A 25 9.71 -7.16 -4.65
CA ILE A 25 9.68 -8.39 -5.46
C ILE A 25 10.03 -9.58 -4.57
N ASP A 26 9.07 -10.50 -4.42
CA ASP A 26 9.27 -11.77 -3.73
C ASP A 26 10.35 -12.61 -4.41
N ALA A 27 11.20 -13.24 -3.60
CA ALA A 27 12.36 -13.96 -4.09
C ALA A 27 12.05 -15.34 -4.70
N PHE A 28 10.84 -15.86 -4.48
CA PHE A 28 10.44 -17.20 -4.94
C PHE A 28 9.47 -17.15 -6.12
N THR A 29 8.46 -16.29 -6.04
CA THR A 29 7.44 -16.09 -7.08
C THR A 29 7.88 -15.09 -8.14
N ASN A 30 8.84 -14.22 -7.84
CA ASN A 30 9.23 -13.09 -8.68
C ASN A 30 8.06 -12.11 -8.98
N GLU A 31 7.05 -12.13 -8.11
CA GLU A 31 5.91 -11.21 -8.14
C GLU A 31 6.07 -10.14 -7.06
N TYR A 32 5.41 -9.00 -7.23
CA TYR A 32 5.33 -8.01 -6.17
C TYR A 32 4.53 -8.58 -5.00
N CYS A 33 5.03 -8.40 -3.77
CA CYS A 33 4.37 -8.80 -2.55
C CYS A 33 4.54 -7.75 -1.44
N ILE A 34 3.72 -7.91 -0.41
CA ILE A 34 3.92 -7.27 0.90
C ILE A 34 4.01 -8.36 1.94
N THR A 35 5.01 -8.29 2.80
CA THR A 35 5.22 -9.28 3.86
C THR A 35 4.76 -8.74 5.20
N TYR A 36 3.89 -9.50 5.85
CA TYR A 36 3.57 -9.37 7.26
C TYR A 36 4.50 -10.29 8.05
N SER A 37 5.20 -9.75 9.04
CA SER A 37 6.21 -10.51 9.76
C SER A 37 6.22 -10.24 11.26
N LYS A 38 6.54 -11.26 12.06
CA LYS A 38 6.55 -11.15 13.53
C LYS A 38 7.66 -12.00 14.14
N ALA A 39 8.42 -11.41 15.07
CA ALA A 39 9.38 -12.15 15.87
C ALA A 39 8.64 -13.08 16.84
N LEU A 40 9.07 -14.34 16.89
CA LEU A 40 8.53 -15.37 17.75
C LEU A 40 9.46 -15.60 18.93
N TYR A 41 8.85 -15.79 20.10
CA TYR A 41 9.54 -16.05 21.36
C TYR A 41 8.91 -17.26 22.05
N LYS A 42 9.75 -18.10 22.65
CA LYS A 42 9.33 -19.19 23.54
C LYS A 42 10.11 -19.05 24.84
N ASP A 43 9.39 -19.01 25.96
CA ASP A 43 9.97 -18.82 27.30
C ASP A 43 10.89 -17.59 27.37
N GLY A 44 10.46 -16.48 26.75
CA GLY A 44 11.22 -15.22 26.65
C GLY A 44 12.43 -15.27 25.70
N LYS A 45 12.76 -16.41 25.10
CA LYS A 45 13.87 -16.56 24.16
C LYS A 45 13.39 -16.41 22.72
N PHE A 46 14.10 -15.62 21.93
CA PHE A 46 13.85 -15.50 20.50
C PHE A 46 14.10 -16.83 19.80
N ILE A 47 13.13 -17.27 18.99
CA ILE A 47 13.23 -18.54 18.25
C ILE A 47 13.22 -18.36 16.73
N GLY A 48 12.80 -17.20 16.22
CA GLY A 48 12.76 -16.94 14.78
C GLY A 48 11.77 -15.84 14.41
N VAL A 49 11.54 -15.68 13.11
CA VAL A 49 10.56 -14.74 12.55
C VAL A 49 9.58 -15.52 11.67
N LEU A 50 8.28 -15.34 11.91
CA LEU A 50 7.23 -15.74 10.98
C LEU A 50 7.09 -14.64 9.92
N GLY A 51 7.05 -15.02 8.65
CA GLY A 51 6.73 -14.12 7.52
C GLY A 51 5.58 -14.70 6.70
N ILE A 52 4.65 -13.84 6.27
CA ILE A 52 3.53 -14.18 5.40
C ILE A 52 3.53 -13.18 4.26
N ASP A 53 3.66 -13.68 3.04
CA ASP A 53 3.66 -12.87 1.83
C ASP A 53 2.24 -12.80 1.25
N VAL A 54 1.77 -11.57 1.02
CA VAL A 54 0.55 -11.30 0.26
C VAL A 54 0.98 -10.82 -1.11
N LEU A 55 0.72 -11.64 -2.14
CA LEU A 55 1.02 -11.29 -3.53
C LEU A 55 0.12 -10.13 -3.97
N LEU A 56 0.74 -9.10 -4.52
CA LEU A 56 0.05 -7.90 -4.97
C LEU A 56 -0.69 -8.13 -6.28
N THR A 57 -0.26 -9.07 -7.12
CA THR A 57 -0.94 -9.44 -8.38
C THR A 57 -2.41 -9.80 -8.15
N SER A 58 -2.69 -10.70 -7.20
CA SER A 58 -4.08 -11.08 -6.88
C SER A 58 -4.89 -9.93 -6.28
N LEU A 59 -4.26 -9.08 -5.46
CA LEU A 59 -4.93 -7.92 -4.86
C LEU A 59 -5.18 -6.80 -5.90
N GLN A 60 -4.23 -6.57 -6.80
CA GLN A 60 -4.33 -5.68 -7.94
C GLN A 60 -5.49 -6.10 -8.84
N ASP A 61 -5.59 -7.38 -9.18
CA ASP A 61 -6.69 -7.93 -9.99
C ASP A 61 -8.06 -7.73 -9.34
N GLN A 62 -8.15 -7.84 -8.01
CA GLN A 62 -9.39 -7.59 -7.28
C GLN A 62 -9.77 -6.11 -7.30
N ILE A 63 -8.81 -5.22 -7.01
CA ILE A 63 -9.04 -3.76 -7.05
C ILE A 63 -9.41 -3.31 -8.45
N ALA A 64 -8.74 -3.82 -9.48
CA ALA A 64 -8.98 -3.48 -10.88
C ALA A 64 -10.42 -3.80 -11.36
N ARG A 65 -11.12 -4.70 -10.67
CA ARG A 65 -12.51 -5.08 -10.96
C ARG A 65 -13.54 -4.35 -10.10
N THR A 66 -13.12 -3.51 -9.16
CA THR A 66 -14.04 -2.72 -8.34
C THR A 66 -14.65 -1.58 -9.17
N PRO A 67 -15.93 -1.24 -8.96
CA PRO A 67 -16.53 -0.09 -9.63
C PRO A 67 -15.94 1.23 -9.12
N GLY A 68 -15.99 2.25 -9.97
CA GLY A 68 -15.43 3.57 -9.69
C GLY A 68 -13.92 3.62 -9.90
N ASN A 69 -13.39 4.85 -9.96
CA ASN A 69 -11.95 5.08 -10.15
C ASN A 69 -11.21 4.99 -8.81
N THR A 70 -11.08 3.76 -8.31
CA THR A 70 -10.43 3.42 -7.04
C THR A 70 -8.95 3.03 -7.23
N PHE A 71 -8.14 3.26 -6.21
CA PHE A 71 -6.73 2.90 -6.19
C PHE A 71 -6.19 2.79 -4.76
N ALA A 72 -5.02 2.18 -4.60
CA ALA A 72 -4.42 1.92 -3.30
C ALA A 72 -2.91 2.21 -3.26
N PHE A 73 -2.49 2.78 -2.14
CA PHE A 73 -1.09 3.03 -1.80
C PHE A 73 -0.61 2.08 -0.71
N ASP A 74 0.67 1.72 -0.75
CA ASP A 74 1.34 0.97 0.30
C ASP A 74 1.65 1.85 1.53
N ASN A 75 2.34 1.28 2.52
CA ASN A 75 2.67 1.98 3.76
C ASN A 75 3.72 3.08 3.62
N LYS A 76 4.29 3.28 2.42
CA LYS A 76 5.22 4.36 2.07
C LYS A 76 4.61 5.32 1.04
N ASP A 77 3.29 5.37 0.95
CA ASP A 77 2.55 6.22 0.03
C ASP A 77 2.87 5.93 -1.46
N LYS A 78 3.37 4.72 -1.81
CA LYS A 78 3.62 4.32 -3.20
C LYS A 78 2.38 3.62 -3.76
N ILE A 79 1.92 4.05 -4.94
CA ILE A 79 0.78 3.40 -5.59
C ILE A 79 1.15 1.96 -5.97
N PHE A 80 0.23 1.02 -5.72
CA PHE A 80 0.43 -0.37 -6.10
C PHE A 80 -0.76 -0.99 -6.84
N ALA A 81 -1.98 -0.44 -6.72
CA ALA A 81 -3.15 -0.96 -7.42
C ALA A 81 -4.09 0.17 -7.82
N ALA A 82 -4.76 0.02 -8.95
CA ALA A 82 -5.72 0.99 -9.46
C ALA A 82 -6.71 0.32 -10.41
N THR A 83 -7.95 0.80 -10.46
CA THR A 83 -8.93 0.46 -11.50
C THR A 83 -8.53 1.05 -12.84
N ASN A 84 -8.02 2.28 -12.86
CA ASN A 84 -7.41 2.88 -14.04
C ASN A 84 -5.90 2.60 -14.04
N GLU A 85 -5.45 1.67 -14.90
CA GLU A 85 -4.04 1.27 -15.01
C GLU A 85 -3.09 2.44 -15.32
N ALA A 86 -3.58 3.52 -15.95
CA ALA A 86 -2.77 4.71 -16.22
C ALA A 86 -2.23 5.37 -14.94
N LEU A 87 -2.91 5.18 -13.79
CA LEU A 87 -2.46 5.70 -12.50
C LEU A 87 -1.20 4.99 -11.98
N LEU A 88 -0.91 3.78 -12.48
CA LEU A 88 0.26 2.98 -12.10
C LEU A 88 1.55 3.44 -12.81
N ASP A 89 1.45 4.34 -13.79
CA ASP A 89 2.62 4.93 -14.44
C ASP A 89 3.46 5.72 -13.42
N PRO A 90 4.76 5.43 -13.27
CA PRO A 90 5.64 6.13 -12.31
C PRO A 90 5.73 7.65 -12.50
N SER A 91 5.32 8.18 -13.66
CA SER A 91 5.29 9.61 -13.94
C SER A 91 4.09 10.34 -13.34
N VAL A 92 3.05 9.62 -12.89
CA VAL A 92 1.87 10.21 -12.27
C VAL A 92 2.21 10.74 -10.87
N ASP A 93 2.00 12.04 -10.67
CA ASP A 93 2.17 12.68 -9.36
C ASP A 93 0.93 12.45 -8.49
N HIS A 94 1.08 11.58 -7.49
CA HIS A 94 0.04 11.29 -6.49
C HIS A 94 0.12 12.22 -5.26
N SER A 95 1.09 13.14 -5.19
CA SER A 95 1.24 14.06 -4.06
C SER A 95 0.00 14.92 -3.81
N PRO A 96 -0.71 15.45 -4.83
CA PRO A 96 -1.90 16.27 -4.61
C PRO A 96 -3.02 15.52 -3.86
N VAL A 97 -3.34 14.29 -4.25
CA VAL A 97 -4.38 13.48 -3.58
C VAL A 97 -3.96 13.08 -2.18
N LEU A 98 -2.69 12.70 -1.97
CA LEU A 98 -2.16 12.33 -0.65
C LEU A 98 -2.12 13.52 0.31
N ASN A 99 -1.75 14.71 -0.17
CA ASN A 99 -1.73 15.93 0.63
C ASN A 99 -3.16 16.36 1.01
N ALA A 100 -4.09 16.29 0.07
CA ALA A 100 -5.49 16.57 0.34
C ALA A 100 -6.07 15.58 1.36
N TYR A 101 -5.79 14.28 1.21
CA TYR A 101 -6.17 13.27 2.19
C TYR A 101 -5.61 13.56 3.58
N LYS A 102 -4.32 13.91 3.70
CA LYS A 102 -3.69 14.25 5.00
C LYS A 102 -4.39 15.42 5.71
N ALA A 103 -4.96 16.35 4.96
CA ALA A 103 -5.68 17.49 5.51
C ALA A 103 -7.13 17.17 5.93
N HIS A 104 -7.77 16.15 5.34
CA HIS A 104 -9.20 15.88 5.53
C HIS A 104 -9.49 14.60 6.32
N GLY A 105 -8.59 13.62 6.31
CA GLY A 105 -8.76 12.36 7.03
C GLY A 105 -9.71 11.38 6.33
N ASP A 106 -10.00 10.28 7.02
CA ASP A 106 -10.67 9.12 6.45
C ASP A 106 -12.12 9.40 6.04
N ASN A 107 -12.46 8.99 4.82
CA ASN A 107 -13.79 9.06 4.20
C ASN A 107 -14.39 10.48 4.06
N ASN A 108 -13.60 11.52 4.30
CA ASN A 108 -14.01 12.89 4.06
C ASN A 108 -13.68 13.28 2.61
N PHE A 109 -14.69 13.80 1.90
CA PHE A 109 -14.48 14.31 0.55
C PHE A 109 -13.60 15.56 0.56
N PHE A 110 -12.74 15.67 -0.43
CA PHE A 110 -11.85 16.81 -0.64
C PHE A 110 -11.70 17.13 -2.12
N SER A 111 -11.53 18.41 -2.43
CA SER A 111 -11.12 18.87 -3.76
C SER A 111 -9.60 18.88 -3.88
N TYR A 112 -9.07 18.52 -5.04
CA TYR A 112 -7.65 18.64 -5.35
C TYR A 112 -7.45 18.88 -6.85
N LYS A 113 -6.27 19.39 -7.23
CA LYS A 113 -5.88 19.57 -8.64
C LYS A 113 -4.79 18.62 -9.06
N LEU A 114 -4.90 18.11 -10.27
CA LEU A 114 -3.82 17.42 -10.97
C LEU A 114 -3.79 17.91 -12.42
N ASN A 115 -2.63 18.35 -12.92
CA ASN A 115 -2.49 18.88 -14.28
C ASN A 115 -3.50 20.00 -14.64
N ASN A 116 -3.81 20.88 -13.68
CA ASN A 116 -4.82 21.94 -13.76
C ASN A 116 -6.29 21.48 -13.86
N GLU A 117 -6.57 20.18 -13.80
CA GLU A 117 -7.93 19.65 -13.71
C GLU A 117 -8.38 19.61 -12.25
N GLU A 118 -9.58 20.14 -11.97
CA GLU A 118 -10.22 20.03 -10.66
C GLU A 118 -10.79 18.62 -10.48
N ARG A 119 -10.60 18.04 -9.30
CA ARG A 119 -10.99 16.67 -8.99
C ARG A 119 -11.59 16.60 -7.59
N LEU A 120 -12.53 15.68 -7.41
CA LEU A 120 -13.07 15.30 -6.11
C LEU A 120 -12.47 13.96 -5.70
N GLY A 121 -12.06 13.83 -4.43
CA GLY A 121 -11.50 12.59 -3.90
C GLY A 121 -11.97 12.29 -2.50
N ALA A 122 -11.87 11.01 -2.12
CA ALA A 122 -11.95 10.56 -0.75
C ALA A 122 -10.96 9.40 -0.57
N CYS A 123 -10.34 9.31 0.60
CA CYS A 123 -9.42 8.22 0.94
C CYS A 123 -9.67 7.71 2.35
N THR A 124 -9.23 6.50 2.65
CA THR A 124 -9.30 5.92 3.99
C THR A 124 -8.10 5.01 4.23
N LYS A 125 -7.62 4.94 5.48
CA LYS A 125 -6.71 3.86 5.89
C LYS A 125 -7.44 2.52 5.90
N VAL A 126 -6.80 1.51 5.32
CA VAL A 126 -7.19 0.11 5.41
C VAL A 126 -5.96 -0.67 5.86
N PHE A 127 -5.86 -0.94 7.16
CA PHE A 127 -4.63 -1.45 7.79
C PHE A 127 -3.43 -0.55 7.49
N ALA A 128 -2.44 -1.05 6.72
CA ALA A 128 -1.26 -0.30 6.32
C ALA A 128 -1.44 0.46 5.00
N TYR A 129 -2.54 0.22 4.29
CA TYR A 129 -2.84 0.79 2.99
C TYR A 129 -3.60 2.10 3.11
N THR A 130 -3.46 2.95 2.10
CA THR A 130 -4.42 4.05 1.86
C THR A 130 -5.22 3.67 0.63
N ALA A 131 -6.52 3.46 0.76
CA ALA A 131 -7.42 3.27 -0.38
C ALA A 131 -8.09 4.61 -0.72
N CYS A 132 -8.20 4.93 -2.00
CA CYS A 132 -8.74 6.19 -2.49
C CYS A 132 -9.73 5.94 -3.63
N ILE A 133 -10.64 6.90 -3.83
CA ILE A 133 -11.47 7.04 -5.01
C ILE A 133 -11.43 8.50 -5.45
N THR A 134 -11.32 8.77 -6.75
CA THR A 134 -11.34 10.14 -7.28
C THR A 134 -12.12 10.25 -8.57
N GLU A 135 -12.73 11.41 -8.81
CA GLU A 135 -13.51 11.70 -10.01
C GLU A 135 -13.18 13.12 -10.52
N SER A 136 -13.39 13.36 -11.82
CA SER A 136 -13.37 14.72 -12.38
C SER A 136 -14.43 15.60 -11.72
N ALA A 137 -14.09 16.86 -11.42
CA ALA A 137 -15.06 17.85 -10.98
C ALA A 137 -15.82 18.51 -12.16
N ASP A 138 -15.29 18.36 -13.38
CA ASP A 138 -15.93 18.85 -14.60
C ASP A 138 -17.03 17.85 -15.02
N ILE A 139 -18.29 18.25 -14.82
CA ILE A 139 -19.50 17.58 -15.33
C ILE A 139 -19.94 18.22 -16.64
#